data_AF-W4K0B0-F1
#
_entry.id   AF-W4K0B0-F1
#
_cell.length_a   1.000
_cell.length_b   1.000
_cell.length_c   1.000
_cell.angle_alpha   90.00
_cell.angle_beta   90.00
_cell.angle_gamma   90.00
#
_symmetry.space_group_name_H-M   'P 1'
#
loop_
_entity.id
_entity.type
_entity.pdbx_description
1 polymer ?
#
loop_
_entity_poly.entity_id
_entity_poly.type
_entity_poly.pdbx_seq_one_letter_code
_entity_poly.pdbx_strand_id
1 'polypeptide(L)'
;MPLSSQIIDPHPQYTRYAQWFFNAPLVIMTYSVHAGFPLIDSLLPLLMTDAAVVLGLFGTLAPQQYKWAYFIMSVSALFNVFGHLLSNTVHGAHSTSTYQTRMQHVRSIFALASIWTIYPIIWAFSEGWGVISTADTAIYYGFADLLSGPVFLVYILWTHEYEHVEPIEFPRDTKA
;
A
#
# COMPACT_ATOMS: atom_id res chain seq x y z
N MET A 1 -14.74 3.18 -45.08
CA MET A 1 -14.75 2.63 -43.71
C MET A 1 -13.41 1.91 -43.51
N PRO A 2 -12.40 2.48 -42.83
CA PRO A 2 -11.13 1.78 -42.70
C PRO A 2 -11.09 0.99 -41.38
N LEU A 3 -10.98 -0.32 -41.52
CA LEU A 3 -10.82 -1.37 -40.49
C LEU A 3 -9.36 -1.48 -39.99
N SER A 4 -8.65 -0.37 -39.78
CA SER A 4 -7.19 -0.41 -39.51
C SER A 4 -6.73 0.07 -38.13
N SER A 5 -7.63 0.31 -37.18
CA SER A 5 -7.26 0.71 -35.80
C SER A 5 -7.68 -0.30 -34.72
N GLN A 6 -8.01 -1.53 -35.09
CA GLN A 6 -8.38 -2.60 -34.14
C GLN A 6 -7.21 -3.52 -33.79
N ILE A 7 -5.98 -3.15 -34.18
CA ILE A 7 -4.76 -3.91 -33.87
C ILE A 7 -4.34 -3.51 -32.46
N ILE A 8 -5.03 -4.09 -31.47
CA ILE A 8 -4.65 -4.09 -30.05
C ILE A 8 -4.38 -2.67 -29.56
N ASP A 9 -5.39 -1.98 -29.00
CA ASP A 9 -5.08 -0.93 -28.04
C ASP A 9 -4.69 -1.66 -26.75
N PRO A 10 -3.40 -1.90 -26.42
CA PRO A 10 -3.08 -2.39 -25.09
C PRO A 10 -3.51 -1.27 -24.16
N HIS A 11 -4.66 -1.40 -23.49
CA HIS A 11 -5.04 -0.42 -22.50
C HIS A 11 -3.88 -0.37 -21.48
N PRO A 12 -3.12 0.74 -21.40
CA PRO A 12 -1.95 0.82 -20.52
C PRO A 12 -2.34 0.62 -19.04
N GLN A 13 -3.64 0.65 -18.75
CA GLN A 13 -4.27 0.28 -17.49
C GLN A 13 -3.91 -1.13 -17.00
N TYR A 14 -3.72 -2.14 -17.86
CA TYR A 14 -3.44 -3.51 -17.40
C TYR A 14 -1.99 -3.72 -16.95
N THR A 15 -1.05 -3.04 -17.60
CA THR A 15 0.38 -3.09 -17.23
C THR A 15 0.59 -2.60 -15.79
N ARG A 16 -0.26 -1.67 -15.32
CA ARG A 16 -0.23 -1.20 -13.93
C ARG A 16 -0.51 -2.29 -12.92
N TYR A 17 -1.50 -3.16 -13.17
CA TYR A 17 -1.77 -4.27 -12.26
C TYR A 17 -0.60 -5.26 -12.20
N ALA A 18 0.09 -5.49 -13.33
CA ALA A 18 1.32 -6.30 -13.33
C ALA A 18 2.43 -5.62 -12.52
N GLN A 19 2.62 -4.31 -12.67
CA GLN A 19 3.54 -3.54 -11.83
C GLN A 19 3.16 -3.61 -10.35
N TRP A 20 1.88 -3.43 -10.02
CA TRP A 20 1.36 -3.44 -8.66
C TRP A 20 1.54 -4.79 -7.97
N PHE A 21 1.37 -5.88 -8.72
CA PHE A 21 1.61 -7.23 -8.22
C PHE A 21 3.05 -7.45 -7.74
N PHE A 22 4.03 -6.78 -8.35
CA PHE A 22 5.41 -6.85 -7.87
C PHE A 22 5.75 -5.77 -6.84
N ASN A 23 5.33 -4.52 -7.07
CA ASN A 23 5.80 -3.40 -6.25
C ASN A 23 5.07 -3.30 -4.89
N ALA A 24 3.79 -3.63 -4.82
CA ALA A 24 2.98 -3.46 -3.62
C ALA A 24 3.45 -4.40 -2.49
N PRO A 25 3.67 -5.71 -2.71
CA PRO A 25 4.25 -6.55 -1.67
C PRO A 25 5.68 -6.11 -1.29
N LEU A 26 6.48 -5.56 -2.22
CA LEU A 26 7.81 -5.04 -1.90
C LEU A 26 7.76 -3.81 -0.98
N VAL A 27 6.77 -2.93 -1.14
CA VAL A 27 6.56 -1.79 -0.22
C VAL A 27 6.20 -2.30 1.18
N ILE A 28 5.30 -3.28 1.29
CA ILE A 28 4.94 -3.89 2.58
C ILE A 28 6.12 -4.61 3.22
N MET A 29 6.93 -5.32 2.42
CA MET A 29 8.15 -5.97 2.91
C MET A 29 9.15 -4.93 3.43
N THR A 30 9.37 -3.84 2.69
CA THR A 30 10.27 -2.76 3.10
C THR A 30 9.82 -2.12 4.41
N TYR A 31 8.52 -1.83 4.53
CA TYR A 31 7.94 -1.33 5.77
C TYR A 31 8.09 -2.34 6.91
N SER A 32 7.85 -3.62 6.66
CA SER A 32 7.97 -4.67 7.68
C SER A 32 9.40 -4.78 8.21
N VAL A 33 10.40 -4.72 7.33
CA VAL A 33 11.82 -4.71 7.70
C VAL A 33 12.15 -3.45 8.51
N HIS A 34 11.65 -2.29 8.07
CA HIS A 34 11.82 -1.03 8.80
C HIS A 34 11.21 -1.09 10.21
N ALA A 35 10.03 -1.68 10.37
CA ALA A 35 9.34 -1.84 11.64
C ALA A 35 9.84 -3.02 12.49
N GLY A 36 10.86 -3.75 12.03
CA GLY A 36 11.44 -4.90 12.74
C GLY A 36 10.50 -6.10 12.88
N PHE A 37 9.51 -6.24 11.99
CA PHE A 37 8.56 -7.34 12.07
C PHE A 37 9.21 -8.68 11.68
N PRO A 38 8.92 -9.78 12.42
CA PRO A 38 9.25 -11.12 11.97
C PRO A 38 8.64 -11.41 10.59
N LEU A 39 9.37 -12.11 9.72
CA LEU A 39 8.89 -12.45 8.37
C LEU A 39 7.52 -13.14 8.39
N ILE A 40 7.27 -14.01 9.37
CA ILE A 40 6.00 -14.72 9.52
C ILE A 40 4.82 -13.77 9.72
N ASP A 41 5.03 -12.67 10.45
CA ASP A 41 4.02 -11.65 10.73
C ASP A 41 3.74 -10.77 9.50
N SER A 42 4.65 -10.76 8.53
CA SER A 42 4.52 -10.06 7.25
C SER A 42 3.90 -10.90 6.13
N LEU A 43 3.81 -12.23 6.25
CA LEU A 43 3.29 -13.07 5.17
C LEU A 43 1.81 -12.78 4.85
N LEU A 44 0.97 -12.64 5.86
CA LEU A 44 -0.44 -12.32 5.65
C LEU A 44 -0.65 -10.99 4.92
N PRO A 45 -0.09 -9.84 5.35
CA PRO A 45 -0.28 -8.58 4.65
C PRO A 45 0.34 -8.58 3.25
N LEU A 46 1.40 -9.35 2.99
CA LEU A 46 1.92 -9.56 1.62
C LEU A 46 0.88 -10.25 0.74
N LEU A 47 0.33 -11.39 1.19
CA LEU A 47 -0.68 -12.14 0.45
C LEU A 47 -1.97 -11.34 0.25
N MET A 48 -2.41 -10.58 1.25
CA MET A 48 -3.59 -9.74 1.16
C MET A 48 -3.37 -8.54 0.22
N THR A 49 -2.14 -8.04 0.13
CA THR A 49 -1.77 -7.00 -0.85
C THR A 49 -1.89 -7.54 -2.28
N ASP A 50 -1.32 -8.72 -2.56
CA ASP A 50 -1.46 -9.36 -3.88
C ASP A 50 -2.92 -9.70 -4.19
N ALA A 51 -3.66 -10.20 -3.20
CA ALA A 51 -5.08 -10.47 -3.34
C ALA A 51 -5.87 -9.20 -3.71
N ALA A 52 -5.58 -8.06 -3.07
CA ALA A 52 -6.20 -6.78 -3.42
C ALA A 52 -5.91 -6.40 -4.88
N VAL A 53 -4.65 -6.51 -5.34
CA VAL A 53 -4.29 -6.20 -6.73
C VAL A 53 -5.00 -7.12 -7.72
N VAL A 54 -5.00 -8.44 -7.48
CA VAL A 54 -5.63 -9.43 -8.36
C VAL A 54 -7.15 -9.26 -8.40
N LEU A 55 -7.78 -9.03 -7.25
CA LEU A 55 -9.23 -8.79 -7.18
C LEU A 55 -9.61 -7.47 -7.88
N GLY A 56 -8.79 -6.43 -7.73
CA GLY A 56 -8.98 -5.17 -8.47
C GLY A 56 -8.89 -5.37 -9.98
N LEU A 57 -7.93 -6.17 -10.46
CA LEU A 57 -7.81 -6.52 -11.88
C LEU A 57 -9.05 -7.28 -12.37
N PHE A 58 -9.51 -8.27 -11.60
CA PHE A 58 -10.74 -9.00 -11.93
C PHE A 58 -11.96 -8.09 -11.94
N GLY A 59 -12.03 -7.09 -11.06
CA GLY A 59 -13.07 -6.06 -11.11
C GLY A 59 -13.07 -5.29 -12.44
N THR A 60 -11.89 -4.95 -12.95
CA THR A 60 -11.75 -4.24 -14.24
C THR A 60 -12.12 -5.11 -15.43
N LEU A 61 -11.84 -6.42 -15.37
CA LEU A 61 -12.17 -7.38 -16.44
C LEU A 61 -13.60 -7.92 -16.36
N ALA A 62 -14.23 -7.85 -15.19
CA ALA A 62 -15.56 -8.39 -14.95
C ALA A 62 -16.66 -7.59 -15.65
N PRO A 63 -17.76 -8.24 -16.05
CA PRO A 63 -18.97 -7.56 -16.49
C PRO A 63 -19.48 -6.57 -15.42
N GLN A 64 -20.17 -5.51 -15.86
CA GLN A 64 -20.69 -4.43 -15.01
C GLN A 64 -21.47 -4.89 -13.77
N GLN A 65 -22.14 -6.04 -13.85
CA GLN A 65 -22.94 -6.60 -12.76
C GLN A 65 -22.08 -7.13 -11.60
N TYR A 66 -20.87 -7.62 -11.89
CA TYR A 66 -20.01 -8.32 -10.92
C TYR A 66 -18.78 -7.52 -10.50
N LYS A 67 -18.40 -6.48 -11.24
CA LYS A 67 -17.20 -5.68 -10.94
C LYS A 67 -17.18 -5.11 -9.52
N TRP A 68 -18.34 -4.69 -8.99
CA TRP A 68 -18.44 -4.12 -7.66
C TRP A 68 -18.22 -5.17 -6.56
N ALA A 69 -18.54 -6.44 -6.80
CA ALA A 69 -18.23 -7.51 -5.87
C ALA A 69 -16.71 -7.71 -5.75
N TYR A 70 -16.01 -7.77 -6.88
CA TYR A 70 -14.55 -7.83 -6.91
C TYR A 70 -13.90 -6.60 -6.27
N PHE A 71 -14.43 -5.41 -6.54
CA PHE A 71 -13.98 -4.17 -5.90
C PHE A 71 -14.12 -4.23 -4.38
N ILE A 72 -15.27 -4.62 -3.85
CA ILE A 72 -15.49 -4.72 -2.39
C ILE A 72 -14.53 -5.74 -1.77
N MET A 73 -14.32 -6.89 -2.42
CA MET A 73 -13.36 -7.90 -1.94
C MET A 73 -11.92 -7.35 -1.97
N SER A 74 -11.54 -6.64 -3.04
CA SER A 74 -10.24 -5.97 -3.19
C SER A 74 -10.01 -4.94 -2.07
N VAL A 75 -10.99 -4.07 -1.82
CA VAL A 75 -10.91 -3.06 -0.78
C VAL A 75 -10.86 -3.72 0.60
N SER A 76 -11.64 -4.78 0.83
CA SER A 76 -11.60 -5.51 2.10
C SER A 76 -10.23 -6.13 2.36
N ALA A 77 -9.59 -6.71 1.35
CA ALA A 77 -8.21 -7.22 1.44
C ALA A 77 -7.21 -6.09 1.75
N LEU A 78 -7.36 -4.92 1.10
CA LEU A 78 -6.54 -3.74 1.38
C LEU A 78 -6.69 -3.25 2.82
N PHE A 79 -7.90 -3.17 3.36
CA PHE A 79 -8.12 -2.78 4.76
C PHE A 79 -7.61 -3.84 5.75
N ASN A 80 -7.61 -5.12 5.36
CA ASN A 80 -6.98 -6.18 6.15
C ASN A 80 -5.47 -5.93 6.31
N VAL A 81 -4.78 -5.51 5.24
CA VAL A 81 -3.36 -5.12 5.30
C VAL A 81 -3.14 -4.03 6.35
N PHE A 82 -3.91 -2.94 6.31
CA PHE A 82 -3.77 -1.83 7.26
C PHE A 82 -4.04 -2.27 8.70
N GLY A 83 -5.12 -3.03 8.92
CA GLY A 83 -5.49 -3.54 10.23
C GLY A 83 -4.43 -4.48 10.80
N HIS A 84 -3.85 -5.34 9.98
CA HIS A 84 -2.79 -6.27 10.39
C HIS A 84 -1.51 -5.53 10.77
N LEU A 85 -1.05 -4.59 9.94
CA LEU A 85 0.14 -3.77 10.25
C LEU A 85 -0.07 -2.97 11.55
N LEU A 86 -1.25 -2.39 11.75
CA LEU A 86 -1.58 -1.66 12.96
C LEU A 86 -1.64 -2.57 14.19
N SER A 87 -2.25 -3.74 14.06
CA SER A 87 -2.33 -4.73 15.14
C SER A 87 -0.93 -5.18 15.58
N ASN A 88 -0.05 -5.52 14.64
CA ASN A 88 1.32 -5.91 14.93
C ASN A 88 2.13 -4.77 15.56
N THR A 89 1.87 -3.53 15.17
CA THR A 89 2.53 -2.36 15.77
C THR A 89 2.08 -2.13 17.21
N VAL A 90 0.77 -2.26 17.49
CA VAL A 90 0.17 -1.90 18.78
C VAL A 90 0.29 -3.04 19.81
N HIS A 91 0.06 -4.28 19.38
CA HIS A 91 0.00 -5.46 20.25
C HIS A 91 1.20 -6.39 20.10
N GLY A 92 2.01 -6.24 19.04
CA GLY A 92 3.17 -7.10 18.81
C GLY A 92 4.25 -6.87 19.86
N ALA A 93 4.80 -7.96 20.39
CA ALA A 93 5.90 -7.93 21.35
C ALA A 93 7.24 -7.50 20.72
N HIS A 94 7.30 -7.43 19.38
CA HIS A 94 8.54 -7.38 18.62
C HIS A 94 8.87 -6.02 18.01
N SER A 95 7.93 -5.06 17.99
CA SER A 95 8.10 -3.90 17.11
C SER A 95 8.95 -2.79 17.69
N THR A 96 8.95 -2.53 19.01
CA THR A 96 9.53 -1.28 19.52
C THR A 96 9.87 -1.31 21.01
N SER A 97 11.09 -0.87 21.37
CA SER A 97 11.56 -0.75 22.75
C SER A 97 10.98 0.47 23.48
N THR A 98 10.52 1.49 22.76
CA THR A 98 9.97 2.73 23.34
C THR A 98 8.61 3.12 22.74
N TYR A 99 7.83 3.90 23.50
CA TYR A 99 6.54 4.44 23.06
C TYR A 99 6.66 5.37 21.85
N GLN A 100 7.75 6.14 21.75
CA GLN A 100 7.98 7.11 20.68
C GLN A 100 8.14 6.40 19.33
N THR A 101 8.95 5.36 19.27
CA THR A 101 9.12 4.54 18.06
C THR A 101 7.80 3.89 17.64
N ARG A 102 6.98 3.42 18.59
CA ARG A 102 5.67 2.82 18.28
C ARG A 102 4.75 3.82 17.59
N MET A 103 4.68 5.05 18.11
CA MET A 103 3.86 6.11 17.53
C MET A 103 4.33 6.50 16.12
N GLN A 104 5.64 6.45 15.87
CA GLN A 104 6.23 6.69 14.55
C GLN A 104 5.78 5.65 13.52
N HIS A 105 5.78 4.37 13.87
CA HIS A 105 5.25 3.31 13.00
C HIS A 105 3.74 3.44 12.77
N VAL A 106 2.96 3.78 13.80
CA VAL A 106 1.52 4.07 13.64
C VAL A 106 1.31 5.20 12.62
N ARG A 107 2.06 6.31 12.73
CA ARG A 107 2.00 7.41 11.75
C ARG A 107 2.36 6.97 10.34
N SER A 108 3.37 6.12 10.21
CA SER A 108 3.81 5.57 8.92
C SER A 108 2.73 4.69 8.28
N ILE A 109 2.04 3.87 9.06
CA ILE A 109 0.90 3.06 8.60
C ILE A 109 -0.26 3.96 8.15
N PHE A 110 -0.59 5.01 8.91
CA PHE A 110 -1.63 5.95 8.51
C PHE A 110 -1.26 6.72 7.24
N ALA A 111 0.00 7.11 7.06
CA ALA A 111 0.48 7.73 5.84
C ALA A 111 0.34 6.79 4.64
N LEU A 112 0.78 5.53 4.79
CA LEU A 112 0.64 4.49 3.76
C LEU A 112 -0.82 4.25 3.41
N ALA A 113 -1.68 4.05 4.43
CA ALA A 113 -3.10 3.79 4.25
C ALA A 113 -3.81 4.95 3.54
N SER A 114 -3.44 6.18 3.87
CA SER A 114 -3.99 7.38 3.24
C SER A 114 -3.64 7.44 1.75
N ILE A 115 -2.37 7.16 1.40
CA ILE A 115 -1.92 7.10 0.00
C ILE A 115 -2.61 5.95 -0.73
N TRP A 116 -2.62 4.75 -0.14
CA TRP A 116 -3.14 3.55 -0.79
C TRP A 116 -4.67 3.57 -0.95
N THR A 117 -5.40 4.30 -0.11
CA THR A 117 -6.85 4.50 -0.25
C THR A 117 -7.20 5.39 -1.45
N ILE A 118 -6.25 6.15 -2.01
CA ILE A 118 -6.47 6.92 -3.25
C ILE A 118 -6.72 5.98 -4.43
N TYR A 119 -6.07 4.81 -4.48
CA TYR A 119 -6.23 3.85 -5.57
C TYR A 119 -7.68 3.37 -5.75
N PRO A 120 -8.38 2.83 -4.72
CA PRO A 120 -9.76 2.42 -4.88
C PRO A 120 -10.71 3.59 -5.17
N ILE A 121 -10.37 4.82 -4.78
CA ILE A 121 -11.15 6.01 -5.16
C ILE A 121 -11.02 6.26 -6.67
N ILE A 122 -9.80 6.31 -7.20
CA ILE A 122 -9.56 6.44 -8.65
C ILE A 122 -10.27 5.30 -9.39
N TRP A 123 -10.19 4.08 -8.85
CA TRP A 123 -10.81 2.91 -9.46
C TRP A 123 -12.32 3.06 -9.58
N ALA A 124 -12.98 3.48 -8.50
CA ALA A 124 -14.42 3.64 -8.48
C ALA A 124 -14.90 4.65 -9.52
N PHE A 125 -14.22 5.79 -9.68
CA PHE A 125 -14.61 6.81 -10.64
C PHE A 125 -14.23 6.50 -12.10
N SER A 126 -13.17 5.71 -12.32
CA SER A 126 -12.72 5.36 -13.67
C SER A 126 -13.25 4.01 -14.13
N GLU A 127 -12.80 2.89 -13.59
CA GLU A 127 -13.26 1.56 -14.02
C GLU A 127 -14.68 1.23 -13.52
N GLY A 128 -15.09 1.77 -12.36
CA GLY A 128 -16.42 1.57 -11.78
C GLY A 128 -17.51 2.32 -12.55
N TRP A 129 -17.57 3.63 -12.36
CA TRP A 129 -18.59 4.51 -12.95
C TRP A 129 -18.27 4.99 -14.37
N GLY A 130 -17.03 4.89 -14.85
CA GLY A 130 -16.67 5.33 -16.20
C GLY A 130 -16.74 6.84 -16.41
N VAL A 131 -16.56 7.64 -15.36
CA VAL A 131 -16.71 9.11 -15.42
C VAL A 131 -15.41 9.80 -15.85
N ILE A 132 -14.26 9.18 -15.55
CA ILE A 132 -12.93 9.72 -15.84
C ILE A 132 -12.40 9.11 -17.15
N SER A 133 -11.75 9.93 -17.97
CA SER A 133 -11.14 9.47 -19.23
C SER A 133 -9.92 8.57 -18.97
N THR A 134 -9.60 7.68 -19.92
CA THR A 134 -8.43 6.79 -19.81
C THR A 134 -7.11 7.53 -19.60
N ALA A 135 -6.96 8.73 -20.20
CA ALA A 135 -5.78 9.57 -20.06
C ALA A 135 -5.68 10.16 -18.64
N ASP A 136 -6.78 10.68 -18.12
CA ASP A 136 -6.82 11.25 -16.77
C ASP A 136 -6.61 10.18 -15.70
N THR A 137 -7.20 8.98 -15.88
CA THR A 137 -6.95 7.81 -15.04
C THR A 137 -5.46 7.48 -14.97
N ALA A 138 -4.74 7.56 -16.09
CA ALA A 138 -3.30 7.31 -16.11
C ALA A 138 -2.51 8.36 -15.32
N ILE A 139 -2.92 9.63 -15.39
CA ILE A 139 -2.31 10.73 -14.63
C ILE A 139 -2.56 10.53 -13.13
N TYR A 140 -3.80 10.25 -12.72
CA TYR A 140 -4.14 10.06 -11.31
C TYR A 140 -3.40 8.88 -10.67
N TYR A 141 -3.35 7.73 -11.35
CA TYR A 141 -2.56 6.60 -10.85
C TYR A 141 -1.06 6.92 -10.87
N GLY A 142 -0.55 7.66 -11.85
CA GLY A 142 0.85 8.07 -11.88
C GLY A 142 1.25 8.92 -10.66
N PHE A 143 0.38 9.83 -10.22
CA PHE A 143 0.60 10.56 -8.96
C PHE A 143 0.57 9.64 -7.74
N ALA A 144 -0.38 8.71 -7.68
CA ALA A 144 -0.46 7.74 -6.60
C ALA A 144 0.78 6.83 -6.55
N ASP A 145 1.31 6.40 -7.71
CA ASP A 145 2.52 5.59 -7.84
C ASP A 145 3.76 6.37 -7.31
N LEU A 146 3.88 7.65 -7.67
CA LEU A 146 4.98 8.50 -7.18
C LEU A 146 4.95 8.67 -5.65
N LEU A 147 3.76 8.86 -5.09
CA LEU A 147 3.58 8.99 -3.64
C LEU A 147 3.84 7.68 -2.90
N SER A 148 3.30 6.57 -3.40
CA SER A 148 3.33 5.27 -2.73
C SER A 148 4.67 4.55 -2.84
N GLY A 149 5.42 4.76 -3.92
CA GLY A 149 6.76 4.22 -4.09
C GLY A 149 7.82 5.21 -3.62
N PRO A 150 8.39 6.04 -4.51
CA PRO A 150 9.54 6.89 -4.18
C PRO A 150 9.38 7.76 -2.94
N VAL A 151 8.28 8.50 -2.81
CA VAL A 151 8.09 9.45 -1.70
C VAL A 151 7.95 8.71 -0.37
N PHE A 152 7.12 7.67 -0.33
CA PHE A 152 6.93 6.86 0.88
C PHE A 152 8.21 6.13 1.30
N LEU A 153 9.00 5.61 0.35
CA LEU A 153 10.29 4.98 0.65
C LEU A 153 11.30 5.97 1.22
N VAL A 154 11.40 7.18 0.66
CA VAL A 154 12.25 8.24 1.22
C VAL A 154 11.78 8.63 2.62
N TYR A 155 10.46 8.72 2.83
CA TYR A 155 9.89 8.97 4.16
C TYR A 155 10.30 7.90 5.18
N ILE A 156 10.19 6.61 4.84
CA ILE A 156 10.63 5.50 5.71
C ILE A 156 12.12 5.55 6.04
N LEU A 157 12.97 5.85 5.04
CA LEU A 157 14.41 5.95 5.26
C LEU A 157 14.76 7.09 6.22
N TRP A 158 14.07 8.22 6.06
CA TRP A 158 14.27 9.38 6.92
C TRP A 158 13.82 9.11 8.36
N THR A 159 12.70 8.43 8.55
CA THR A 159 12.21 8.05 9.89
C THR A 159 13.15 7.06 10.58
N HIS A 160 13.75 6.12 9.84
CA HIS A 160 14.74 5.19 10.38
C HIS A 160 16.00 5.91 10.89
N GLU A 161 16.50 6.92 10.19
CA GLU A 161 17.69 7.68 10.63
C GLU A 161 17.47 8.34 12.00
N TYR A 162 16.27 8.87 12.26
CA TYR A 162 15.95 9.50 13.55
C TYR A 162 15.93 8.52 14.74
N GLU A 163 15.58 7.26 14.51
CA GLU A 163 15.56 6.25 15.58
C GLU A 163 16.96 5.93 16.12
N HIS A 164 18.01 6.06 15.30
CA HIS A 164 19.40 5.82 15.74
C HIS A 164 20.04 7.00 16.47
N VAL A 165 19.42 8.19 16.41
CA VAL A 165 19.97 9.44 16.96
C VAL A 165 19.43 9.72 18.37
N GLU A 166 18.43 8.97 18.87
CA GLU A 166 18.00 9.11 20.25
C GLU A 166 19.16 8.75 21.21
N PRO A 167 19.54 9.65 22.15
CA PRO A 167 20.65 9.39 23.04
C PRO A 167 20.33 8.18 23.91
N ILE A 168 21.28 7.25 24.03
CA ILE A 168 21.22 6.18 25.04
C ILE A 168 21.20 6.86 26.41
N GLU A 169 20.03 7.03 27.00
CA GLU A 169 19.92 7.45 28.39
C GLU A 169 20.37 6.28 29.26
N PHE A 170 21.64 6.33 29.69
CA PHE A 170 22.13 5.43 30.71
C PHE A 170 21.26 5.59 31.96
N PRO A 171 20.85 4.49 32.62
CA PRO A 171 20.18 4.56 33.90
C PRO A 171 21.01 5.46 34.82
N ARG A 172 20.48 6.64 35.18
CA ARG A 172 21.12 7.43 36.22
C ARG A 172 20.98 6.62 37.49
N ASP A 173 22.09 6.12 38.00
CA ASP A 173 22.14 5.41 39.27
C ASP A 173 21.74 6.41 40.36
N THR A 174 20.45 6.51 40.63
CA THR A 174 19.90 7.34 41.70
C THR A 174 20.06 6.60 43.02
N LYS A 175 21.31 6.47 43.47
CA LYS A 175 21.65 6.15 44.86
C LYS A 175 22.94 6.86 45.24
N ALA A 176 22.78 8.07 45.78
CA ALA A 176 23.71 8.72 46.69
C ALA A 176 22.91 9.26 47.88
#